data_AF-A0A4W5QYE2-F1
#
_entry.id   AF-A0A4W5QYE2-F1
#
_cell.length_a   1.000
_cell.length_b   1.000
_cell.length_c   1.000
_cell.angle_alpha   90.00
_cell.angle_beta   90.00
_cell.angle_gamma   90.00
#
_symmetry.space_group_name_H-M   'P 1'
#
loop_
_entity.id
_entity.type
_entity.pdbx_description
1 polymer ?
#
loop_
_entity_poly.entity_id
_entity_poly.type
_entity_poly.pdbx_seq_one_letter_code
_entity_poly.pdbx_strand_id
1 'polypeptide(L)'
;MWSQFSPKSVCTVFPFPYLESPVGRDDCYQYYIDSSLSPPCDLAQFYLLFSRSLLQCIPLFVEAVLERLTRGVKSSELRTMCLQVAIAALYYNPALLIHTLDNMHFPHTPQPITAHFINQWMNDTEFFLGLHDRKMCIIGLSVLMELPSRPVVVEGVAAQIVPSVLLLFLGLKHLYSSRLLNKPDLLACTGVPEEDQNEEIPSDEDEVNENRNAMMQQQTCTPVGHEDDEEEDDEDYWDEEGLEGTPLEEYNTPLDYDNGEDEYQFFTAALLRVQNTDQPWYQSLTTPLSDDQKKQLQEIYSLSQQRRSTAAKGQ
;
A
#
# COMPACT_ATOMS: atom_id res chain seq x y z
N MET A 1 -10.84 26.76 -0.28
CA MET A 1 -11.01 26.25 1.10
C MET A 1 -9.85 26.67 2.03
N TRP A 2 -8.70 27.07 1.46
CA TRP A 2 -7.46 27.48 2.14
C TRP A 2 -7.50 28.74 3.03
N SER A 3 -8.48 29.64 2.85
CA SER A 3 -8.55 30.91 3.59
C SER A 3 -8.91 30.77 5.07
N GLN A 4 -9.40 29.60 5.49
CA GLN A 4 -9.89 29.36 6.85
C GLN A 4 -8.81 28.87 7.84
N PHE A 5 -7.63 28.45 7.37
CA PHE A 5 -6.56 27.95 8.22
C PHE A 5 -5.46 29.00 8.44
N SER A 6 -5.17 29.33 9.69
CA SER A 6 -4.10 30.27 10.06
C SER A 6 -2.72 29.74 9.64
N PRO A 7 -1.79 30.57 9.12
CA PRO A 7 -0.43 30.16 8.79
C PRO A 7 0.29 29.47 9.96
N LYS A 8 -0.03 29.89 11.19
CA LYS A 8 0.50 29.30 12.41
C LYS A 8 0.05 27.87 12.60
N SER A 9 -1.19 27.51 12.24
CA SER A 9 -1.75 26.16 12.40
C SER A 9 -1.17 25.18 11.39
N VAL A 10 -0.82 25.64 10.19
CA VAL A 10 -0.10 24.82 9.22
C VAL A 10 1.35 24.63 9.69
N CYS A 11 2.10 25.70 10.02
CA CYS A 11 3.49 25.57 10.48
C CYS A 11 3.67 24.91 11.86
N THR A 12 2.66 24.87 12.75
CA THR A 12 2.76 24.12 14.02
C THR A 12 2.44 22.64 13.88
N VAL A 13 1.68 22.25 12.86
CA VAL A 13 1.45 20.85 12.50
C VAL A 13 2.63 20.31 11.65
N PHE A 14 3.32 21.20 10.95
CA PHE A 14 4.42 20.88 10.02
C PHE A 14 5.74 21.61 10.39
N PRO A 15 6.60 21.04 11.25
CA PRO A 15 7.95 21.54 11.43
C PRO A 15 8.85 21.02 10.28
N PHE A 16 8.94 21.78 9.19
CA PHE A 16 9.90 21.49 8.12
C PHE A 16 11.30 22.03 8.50
N PRO A 17 12.35 21.20 8.55
CA PRO A 17 13.71 21.66 8.90
C PRO A 17 14.39 22.52 7.81
N TYR A 18 13.77 22.69 6.63
CA TYR A 18 14.32 23.48 5.51
C TYR A 18 13.61 24.80 5.21
N LEU A 19 12.61 25.19 6.02
CA LEU A 19 11.91 26.47 5.87
C LEU A 19 12.37 27.51 6.92
N GLU A 20 13.66 27.88 6.90
CA GLU A 20 14.14 29.10 7.59
C GLU A 20 13.89 30.39 6.78
N SER A 21 13.05 30.34 5.74
CA SER A 21 12.67 31.52 4.96
C SER A 21 11.16 31.77 5.06
N PRO A 22 10.68 33.02 5.15
CA PRO A 22 9.27 33.34 5.28
C PRO A 22 8.59 33.19 3.90
N VAL A 23 8.43 31.95 3.45
CA VAL A 23 7.74 31.65 2.21
C VAL A 23 6.23 31.59 2.50
N GLY A 24 5.42 32.29 1.71
CA GLY A 24 4.01 32.52 1.98
C GLY A 24 3.16 31.26 1.81
N ARG A 25 1.89 31.36 2.25
CA ARG A 25 0.88 30.28 2.21
C ARG A 25 0.70 29.66 0.81
N ASP A 26 0.83 30.47 -0.23
CA ASP A 26 0.71 30.06 -1.63
C ASP A 26 1.97 29.36 -2.14
N ASP A 27 3.13 29.67 -1.55
CA ASP A 27 4.42 29.17 -2.03
C ASP A 27 4.72 27.74 -1.55
N CYS A 28 4.26 27.34 -0.36
CA CYS A 28 4.39 25.94 0.09
C CYS A 28 3.48 24.99 -0.71
N TYR A 29 2.27 25.45 -1.05
CA TYR A 29 1.35 24.71 -1.91
C TYR A 29 1.94 24.57 -3.31
N GLN A 30 2.40 25.67 -3.88
CA GLN A 30 3.00 25.68 -5.20
C GLN A 30 4.32 24.88 -5.24
N TYR A 31 5.13 24.91 -4.18
CA TYR A 31 6.33 24.08 -4.06
C TYR A 31 5.99 22.58 -4.08
N TYR A 32 4.94 22.16 -3.37
CA TYR A 32 4.48 20.78 -3.35
C TYR A 32 3.86 20.34 -4.68
N ILE A 33 3.27 21.24 -5.46
CA ILE A 33 2.71 20.92 -6.79
C ILE A 33 3.79 20.94 -7.88
N ASP A 34 4.71 21.92 -7.85
CA ASP A 34 5.66 22.19 -8.94
C ASP A 34 7.00 21.47 -8.76
N SER A 35 7.39 21.11 -7.53
CA SER A 35 8.67 20.42 -7.33
C SER A 35 8.56 18.96 -7.76
N SER A 36 9.24 18.63 -8.85
CA SER A 36 9.56 17.27 -9.30
C SER A 36 10.37 16.45 -8.28
N LEU A 37 10.69 17.04 -7.12
CA LEU A 37 11.59 16.55 -6.07
C LEU A 37 10.96 16.61 -4.66
N SER A 38 9.64 16.85 -4.50
CA SER A 38 9.03 16.72 -3.17
C SER A 38 9.32 15.31 -2.65
N PRO A 39 10.10 15.17 -1.57
CA PRO A 39 10.68 13.88 -1.27
C PRO A 39 9.59 12.92 -0.76
N PRO A 40 9.72 11.61 -1.06
CA PRO A 40 8.85 10.53 -0.58
C PRO A 40 8.44 10.63 0.89
N CYS A 41 9.33 11.18 1.74
CA CYS A 41 9.16 11.32 3.18
C CYS A 41 8.10 12.35 3.62
N ASP A 42 7.74 13.34 2.80
CA ASP A 42 6.67 14.28 3.15
C ASP A 42 5.29 13.60 3.04
N LEU A 43 5.08 12.78 2.00
CA LEU A 43 3.85 11.99 1.75
C LEU A 43 3.59 10.94 2.83
N ALA A 44 4.64 10.30 3.33
CA ALA A 44 4.52 9.34 4.42
C ALA A 44 4.15 10.00 5.76
N GLN A 45 4.66 11.20 6.02
CA GLN A 45 4.26 12.00 7.18
C GLN A 45 2.79 12.48 7.06
N PHE A 46 2.31 12.74 5.83
CA PHE A 46 0.89 12.98 5.55
C PHE A 46 0.01 11.76 5.83
N TYR A 47 0.45 10.55 5.45
CA TYR A 47 -0.27 9.30 5.71
C TYR A 47 -0.39 8.99 7.22
N LEU A 48 0.67 9.25 7.98
CA LEU A 48 0.67 9.21 9.45
C LEU A 48 -0.30 10.22 10.10
N LEU A 49 -0.52 11.39 9.50
CA LEU A 49 -1.42 12.42 10.04
C LEU A 49 -2.90 12.00 10.00
N PHE A 50 -3.31 11.14 9.05
CA PHE A 50 -4.68 10.60 9.02
C PHE A 50 -4.97 9.71 10.24
N SER A 51 -3.96 8.99 10.75
CA SER A 51 -4.09 8.13 11.93
C SER A 51 -4.34 8.91 13.24
N ARG A 52 -4.08 10.22 13.26
CA ARG A 52 -4.11 11.09 14.46
C ARG A 52 -5.36 11.97 14.59
N SER A 53 -6.46 11.64 13.90
CA SER A 53 -7.75 12.35 14.02
C SER A 53 -7.78 13.78 13.46
N LEU A 54 -6.93 14.10 12.47
CA LEU A 54 -6.97 15.38 11.76
C LEU A 54 -7.90 15.34 10.53
N LEU A 55 -9.12 14.83 10.70
CA LEU A 55 -10.13 14.72 9.63
C LEU A 55 -10.41 16.06 8.92
N GLN A 56 -10.22 17.17 9.62
CA GLN A 56 -10.39 18.54 9.10
C GLN A 56 -9.40 18.91 7.99
N CYS A 57 -8.26 18.22 7.89
CA CYS A 57 -7.23 18.49 6.89
C CYS A 57 -7.36 17.61 5.64
N ILE A 58 -8.22 16.58 5.67
CA ILE A 58 -8.41 15.65 4.54
C ILE A 58 -8.67 16.38 3.22
N PRO A 59 -9.59 17.37 3.15
CA PRO A 59 -9.85 18.07 1.90
C PRO A 59 -8.61 18.73 1.30
N LEU A 60 -7.75 19.33 2.14
CA LEU A 60 -6.56 20.06 1.72
C LEU A 60 -5.52 19.11 1.09
N PHE A 61 -5.30 17.95 1.72
CA PHE A 61 -4.32 16.98 1.20
C PHE A 61 -4.82 16.30 -0.06
N VAL A 62 -6.09 15.91 -0.09
CA VAL A 62 -6.70 15.32 -1.28
C VAL A 62 -6.65 16.31 -2.45
N GLU A 63 -6.94 17.60 -2.21
CA GLU A 63 -6.84 18.65 -3.23
C GLU A 63 -5.43 18.77 -3.79
N ALA A 64 -4.42 18.84 -2.91
CA ALA A 64 -3.02 18.97 -3.33
C ALA A 64 -2.54 17.75 -4.15
N VAL A 65 -2.77 16.53 -3.67
CA VAL A 65 -2.27 15.32 -4.37
C VAL A 65 -3.02 15.06 -5.68
N LEU A 66 -4.32 15.36 -5.76
CA LEU A 66 -5.08 15.19 -6.99
C LEU A 66 -4.82 16.31 -7.98
N GLU A 67 -4.52 17.53 -7.54
CA GLU A 67 -4.03 18.57 -8.44
C GLU A 67 -2.69 18.16 -9.06
N ARG A 68 -1.76 17.64 -8.25
CA ARG A 68 -0.48 17.11 -8.75
C ARG A 68 -0.70 15.96 -9.74
N LEU A 69 -1.57 15.00 -9.41
CA LEU A 69 -1.87 13.86 -10.27
C LEU A 69 -2.45 14.29 -11.62
N THR A 70 -3.38 15.25 -11.62
CA THR A 70 -4.05 15.77 -12.84
C THR A 70 -3.15 16.60 -13.74
N ARG A 71 -2.06 17.19 -13.22
CA ARG A 71 -1.02 17.86 -14.02
C ARG A 71 -0.10 16.88 -14.74
N GLY A 72 -0.17 15.59 -14.40
CA GLY A 72 0.63 14.53 -14.98
C GLY A 72 1.90 14.26 -14.18
N VAL A 73 2.03 13.02 -13.72
CA VAL A 73 3.17 12.55 -12.93
C VAL A 73 3.88 11.42 -13.68
N LYS A 74 5.18 11.58 -13.94
CA LYS A 74 5.95 10.63 -14.76
C LYS A 74 6.31 9.34 -14.00
N SER A 75 6.74 9.46 -12.75
CA SER A 75 7.14 8.31 -11.93
C SER A 75 5.90 7.56 -11.43
N SER A 76 5.86 6.24 -11.62
CA SER A 76 4.83 5.36 -11.06
C SER A 76 4.80 5.41 -9.54
N GLU A 77 5.96 5.43 -8.89
CA GLU A 77 6.10 5.56 -7.44
C GLU A 77 5.40 6.83 -6.91
N LEU A 78 5.65 7.99 -7.52
CA LEU A 78 4.99 9.22 -7.08
C LEU A 78 3.48 9.22 -7.39
N ARG A 79 3.04 8.52 -8.45
CA ARG A 79 1.62 8.34 -8.74
C ARG A 79 0.96 7.50 -7.66
N THR A 80 1.54 6.35 -7.31
CA THR A 80 0.99 5.46 -6.27
C THR A 80 0.96 6.16 -4.92
N MET A 81 1.98 6.94 -4.56
CA MET A 81 1.94 7.77 -3.35
C MET A 81 0.78 8.77 -3.34
N CYS A 82 0.54 9.48 -4.46
CA CYS A 82 -0.60 10.40 -4.56
C CYS A 82 -1.94 9.66 -4.45
N LEU A 83 -2.05 8.49 -5.10
CA LEU A 83 -3.24 7.63 -5.02
C LEU A 83 -3.48 7.16 -3.59
N GLN A 84 -2.44 6.73 -2.87
CA GLN A 84 -2.56 6.23 -1.50
C GLN A 84 -3.13 7.26 -0.53
N VAL A 85 -2.85 8.55 -0.70
CA VAL A 85 -3.48 9.61 0.12
C VAL A 85 -4.99 9.67 -0.10
N ALA A 86 -5.45 9.57 -1.35
CA ALA A 86 -6.88 9.54 -1.65
C ALA A 86 -7.52 8.22 -1.20
N ILE A 87 -6.82 7.09 -1.34
CA ILE A 87 -7.28 5.78 -0.83
C ILE A 87 -7.37 5.77 0.69
N ALA A 88 -6.45 6.43 1.39
CA ALA A 88 -6.52 6.68 2.84
C ALA A 88 -7.76 7.47 3.22
N ALA A 89 -7.99 8.59 2.55
CA ALA A 89 -9.18 9.38 2.77
C ALA A 89 -10.46 8.56 2.53
N LEU A 90 -10.47 7.69 1.52
CA LEU A 90 -11.59 6.78 1.22
C LEU A 90 -11.83 5.82 2.38
N TYR A 91 -10.78 5.17 2.87
CA TYR A 91 -10.85 4.23 3.99
C TYR A 91 -11.35 4.89 5.28
N TYR A 92 -10.81 6.06 5.66
CA TYR A 92 -11.16 6.72 6.92
C TYR A 92 -12.55 7.38 6.88
N ASN A 93 -12.92 8.03 5.77
CA ASN A 93 -14.21 8.70 5.65
C ASN A 93 -14.66 8.79 4.18
N PRO A 94 -15.33 7.74 3.66
CA PRO A 94 -15.75 7.68 2.26
C PRO A 94 -16.65 8.84 1.87
N ALA A 95 -17.59 9.23 2.74
CA ALA A 95 -18.54 10.31 2.47
C ALA A 95 -17.82 11.67 2.34
N LEU A 96 -16.86 11.95 3.22
CA LEU A 96 -16.06 13.17 3.15
C LEU A 96 -15.19 13.20 1.89
N LEU A 97 -14.57 12.09 1.51
CA LEU A 97 -13.78 12.02 0.28
C LEU A 97 -14.67 12.33 -0.94
N ILE A 98 -15.78 11.61 -1.11
CA ILE A 98 -16.67 11.81 -2.27
C ILE A 98 -17.16 13.26 -2.33
N HIS A 99 -17.61 13.82 -1.19
CA HIS A 99 -18.00 15.23 -1.13
C HIS A 99 -16.85 16.17 -1.50
N THR A 100 -15.61 15.86 -1.08
CA THR A 100 -14.44 16.66 -1.46
C THR A 100 -14.22 16.59 -2.98
N LEU A 101 -14.20 15.38 -3.56
CA LEU A 101 -14.00 15.16 -5.00
C LEU A 101 -15.03 15.90 -5.86
N ASP A 102 -16.31 15.87 -5.45
CA ASP A 102 -17.41 16.52 -6.19
C ASP A 102 -17.33 18.06 -6.17
N ASN A 103 -16.67 18.64 -5.17
CA ASN A 103 -16.49 20.09 -5.04
C ASN A 103 -15.17 20.59 -5.66
N MET A 104 -14.24 19.70 -5.98
CA MET A 104 -12.95 20.06 -6.57
C MET A 104 -13.05 20.31 -8.07
N HIS A 105 -12.47 21.43 -8.49
CA HIS A 105 -12.42 21.84 -9.89
C HIS A 105 -11.02 22.38 -10.19
N PHE A 106 -10.34 21.74 -11.13
CA PHE A 106 -9.02 22.18 -11.57
C PHE A 106 -9.11 22.83 -12.96
N PRO A 107 -8.52 24.01 -13.17
CA PRO A 107 -8.68 24.77 -14.41
C PRO A 107 -8.09 24.05 -15.63
N HIS A 108 -7.14 23.15 -15.44
CA HIS A 108 -6.43 22.39 -16.48
C HIS A 108 -7.09 21.07 -16.88
N THR A 109 -8.18 20.66 -16.22
CA THR A 109 -8.80 19.35 -16.49
C THR A 109 -10.33 19.49 -16.66
N PRO A 110 -10.87 19.17 -17.84
CA PRO A 110 -12.32 19.24 -18.08
C PRO A 110 -13.08 18.01 -17.53
N GLN A 111 -12.37 16.95 -17.14
CA GLN A 111 -12.94 15.72 -16.59
C GLN A 111 -13.23 15.87 -15.09
N PRO A 112 -14.32 15.28 -14.56
CA PRO A 112 -14.54 15.20 -13.11
C PRO A 112 -13.35 14.56 -12.39
N ILE A 113 -12.92 15.16 -11.27
CA ILE A 113 -11.76 14.70 -10.50
C ILE A 113 -11.93 13.25 -10.00
N THR A 114 -13.15 12.89 -9.58
CA THR A 114 -13.52 11.51 -9.23
C THR A 114 -13.21 10.54 -10.36
N ALA A 115 -13.53 10.91 -11.60
CA ALA A 115 -13.30 10.03 -12.75
C ALA A 115 -11.81 9.91 -13.08
N HIS A 116 -11.04 11.00 -12.97
CA HIS A 116 -9.60 10.95 -13.16
C HIS A 116 -8.93 10.06 -12.11
N PHE A 117 -9.26 10.25 -10.83
CA PHE A 117 -8.73 9.45 -9.72
C PHE A 117 -9.00 7.95 -9.88
N ILE A 118 -10.25 7.56 -10.12
CA ILE A 118 -10.62 6.13 -10.22
C ILE A 118 -9.97 5.46 -11.42
N ASN A 119 -9.96 6.11 -12.59
CA ASN A 119 -9.30 5.54 -13.77
C ASN A 119 -7.78 5.41 -13.57
N GLN A 120 -7.14 6.44 -13.00
CA GLN A 120 -5.71 6.39 -12.72
C GLN A 120 -5.38 5.29 -11.71
N TRP A 121 -6.20 5.12 -10.68
CA TRP A 121 -6.03 4.05 -9.69
C TRP A 121 -6.11 2.67 -10.34
N MET A 122 -7.10 2.40 -11.19
CA MET A 122 -7.19 1.11 -11.87
C MET A 122 -5.96 0.85 -12.75
N ASN A 123 -5.52 1.85 -13.52
CA ASN A 123 -4.37 1.74 -14.43
C ASN A 123 -3.02 1.55 -13.71
N ASP A 124 -2.88 2.06 -12.49
CA ASP A 124 -1.63 1.99 -11.73
C ASP A 124 -1.64 0.89 -10.65
N THR A 125 -2.64 0.00 -10.63
CA THR A 125 -2.78 -1.06 -9.59
C THR A 125 -1.52 -1.93 -9.47
N GLU A 126 -0.89 -2.28 -10.60
CA GLU A 126 0.31 -3.13 -10.62
C GLU A 126 1.53 -2.49 -9.96
N PHE A 127 1.57 -1.17 -9.83
CA PHE A 127 2.69 -0.43 -9.23
C PHE A 127 2.60 -0.30 -7.70
N PHE A 128 1.58 -0.90 -7.05
CA PHE A 128 1.54 -1.02 -5.60
C PHE A 128 2.42 -2.20 -5.17
N LEU A 129 3.67 -1.90 -4.82
CA LEU A 129 4.71 -2.91 -4.61
C LEU A 129 4.96 -3.24 -3.14
N GLY A 130 4.73 -2.32 -2.21
CA GLY A 130 4.92 -2.56 -0.77
C GLY A 130 3.88 -3.51 -0.17
N LEU A 131 4.20 -4.13 0.96
CA LEU A 131 3.23 -4.88 1.76
C LEU A 131 2.09 -3.96 2.20
N HIS A 132 2.44 -2.83 2.79
CA HIS A 132 1.54 -1.77 3.20
C HIS A 132 0.73 -1.27 2.01
N ASP A 133 1.39 -0.97 0.89
CA ASP A 133 0.77 -0.41 -0.31
C ASP A 133 -0.33 -1.34 -0.84
N ARG A 134 -0.02 -2.65 -0.93
CA ARG A 134 -0.96 -3.66 -1.38
C ARG A 134 -2.12 -3.84 -0.40
N LYS A 135 -1.82 -3.92 0.90
CA LYS A 135 -2.85 -4.01 1.95
C LYS A 135 -3.80 -2.82 1.88
N MET A 136 -3.26 -1.61 1.77
CA MET A 136 -4.05 -0.40 1.71
C MET A 136 -4.91 -0.34 0.44
N CYS A 137 -4.34 -0.74 -0.70
CA CYS A 137 -5.05 -0.79 -1.97
C CYS A 137 -6.22 -1.79 -1.93
N ILE A 138 -6.02 -2.99 -1.37
CA ILE A 138 -7.07 -4.01 -1.20
C ILE A 138 -8.21 -3.48 -0.31
N ILE A 139 -7.88 -2.88 0.84
CA ILE A 139 -8.87 -2.29 1.76
C ILE A 139 -9.61 -1.14 1.06
N GLY A 140 -8.89 -0.27 0.35
CA GLY A 140 -9.46 0.80 -0.44
C GLY A 140 -10.49 0.32 -1.46
N LEU A 141 -10.11 -0.68 -2.28
CA LEU A 141 -11.00 -1.25 -3.31
C LEU A 141 -12.22 -1.92 -2.67
N SER A 142 -12.03 -2.54 -1.50
CA SER A 142 -13.14 -3.11 -0.71
C SER A 142 -14.15 -2.04 -0.31
N VAL A 143 -13.68 -0.90 0.22
CA VAL A 143 -14.54 0.25 0.56
C VAL A 143 -15.18 0.86 -0.69
N LEU A 144 -14.46 0.95 -1.81
CA LEU A 144 -14.98 1.48 -3.08
C LEU A 144 -16.19 0.69 -3.59
N MET A 145 -16.15 -0.64 -3.51
CA MET A 145 -17.24 -1.52 -3.93
C MET A 145 -18.50 -1.35 -3.08
N GLU A 146 -18.34 -0.95 -1.81
CA GLU A 146 -19.40 -0.81 -0.81
C GLU A 146 -19.99 0.60 -0.73
N LEU A 147 -19.55 1.53 -1.58
CA LEU A 147 -20.08 2.89 -1.57
C LEU A 147 -21.62 2.88 -1.77
N PRO A 148 -22.39 3.51 -0.86
CA PRO A 148 -23.85 3.50 -0.93
C PRO A 148 -24.38 4.30 -2.13
N SER A 149 -23.64 5.34 -2.55
CA SER A 149 -23.90 6.13 -3.75
C SER A 149 -22.70 5.99 -4.68
N ARG A 150 -22.71 4.92 -5.48
CA ARG A 150 -21.61 4.57 -6.39
C ARG A 150 -21.49 5.60 -7.52
N PRO A 151 -20.31 6.24 -7.72
CA PRO A 151 -20.08 7.11 -8.87
C PRO A 151 -20.12 6.33 -10.18
N VAL A 152 -20.63 6.95 -11.26
CA VAL A 152 -20.75 6.31 -12.60
C VAL A 152 -19.42 5.76 -13.12
N VAL A 153 -18.30 6.43 -12.82
CA VAL A 153 -16.96 5.94 -13.21
C VAL A 153 -16.64 4.58 -12.58
N VAL A 154 -17.11 4.31 -11.36
CA VAL A 154 -16.87 3.03 -10.67
C VAL A 154 -17.62 1.90 -11.38
N GLU A 155 -18.83 2.16 -11.88
CA GLU A 155 -19.54 1.20 -12.73
C GLU A 155 -18.79 0.94 -14.04
N GLY A 156 -18.19 1.98 -14.62
CA GLY A 156 -17.39 1.88 -15.84
C GLY A 156 -16.15 1.00 -15.70
N VAL A 157 -15.59 0.88 -14.50
CA VAL A 157 -14.40 0.05 -14.21
C VAL A 157 -14.72 -1.25 -13.47
N ALA A 158 -15.99 -1.62 -13.31
CA ALA A 158 -16.42 -2.77 -12.51
C ALA A 158 -15.67 -4.07 -12.83
N ALA A 159 -15.45 -4.33 -14.12
CA ALA A 159 -14.77 -5.52 -14.61
C ALA A 159 -13.27 -5.58 -14.24
N GLN A 160 -12.67 -4.46 -13.81
CA GLN A 160 -11.26 -4.37 -13.42
C GLN A 160 -11.07 -4.51 -11.91
N ILE A 161 -12.08 -4.15 -11.09
CA ILE A 161 -11.93 -4.05 -9.63
C ILE A 161 -11.49 -5.38 -9.00
N VAL A 162 -12.21 -6.48 -9.27
CA VAL A 162 -11.87 -7.78 -8.67
C VAL A 162 -10.54 -8.32 -9.23
N PRO A 163 -10.26 -8.29 -10.55
CA PRO A 163 -8.93 -8.61 -11.07
C PRO A 163 -7.79 -7.83 -10.41
N SER A 164 -7.97 -6.53 -10.18
CA SER A 164 -7.01 -5.68 -9.45
C SER A 164 -6.77 -6.18 -8.03
N VAL A 165 -7.83 -6.54 -7.29
CA VAL A 165 -7.70 -7.12 -5.95
C VAL A 165 -6.95 -8.45 -5.97
N LEU A 166 -7.23 -9.32 -6.95
CA LEU A 166 -6.55 -10.61 -7.09
C LEU A 166 -5.05 -10.45 -7.36
N LEU A 167 -4.67 -9.50 -8.23
CA LEU A 167 -3.26 -9.15 -8.48
C LEU A 167 -2.54 -8.72 -7.19
N LEU A 168 -3.18 -7.88 -6.38
CA LEU A 168 -2.60 -7.41 -5.12
C LEU A 168 -2.43 -8.55 -4.11
N PHE A 169 -3.41 -9.47 -4.02
CA PHE A 169 -3.30 -10.67 -3.17
C PHE A 169 -2.19 -11.62 -3.63
N LEU A 170 -1.99 -11.76 -4.94
CA LEU A 170 -0.88 -12.53 -5.48
C LEU A 170 0.46 -11.93 -5.00
N GLY A 171 0.65 -10.62 -5.16
CA GLY A 171 1.84 -9.93 -4.66
C GLY A 171 2.04 -10.07 -3.15
N LEU A 172 0.96 -10.00 -2.34
CA LEU A 172 1.03 -10.24 -0.90
C LEU A 172 1.44 -11.68 -0.55
N LYS A 173 0.93 -12.68 -1.28
CA LYS A 173 1.30 -14.09 -1.07
C LYS A 173 2.80 -14.29 -1.24
N HIS A 174 3.40 -13.71 -2.30
CA HIS A 174 4.85 -13.79 -2.53
C HIS A 174 5.64 -13.10 -1.41
N LEU A 175 5.23 -11.90 -0.98
CA LEU A 175 5.90 -11.18 0.12
C LEU A 175 5.82 -11.93 1.45
N TYR A 176 4.68 -12.52 1.80
CA TYR A 176 4.54 -13.31 3.03
C TYR A 176 5.43 -14.56 3.00
N SER A 177 5.47 -15.27 1.87
CA SER A 177 6.34 -16.45 1.69
C SER A 177 7.81 -16.08 1.80
N SER A 178 8.25 -15.00 1.14
CA SER A 178 9.64 -14.55 1.20
C SER A 178 10.07 -14.10 2.61
N ARG A 179 9.19 -13.40 3.35
CA ARG A 179 9.48 -13.04 4.76
C ARG A 179 9.61 -14.26 5.66
N LEU A 180 8.84 -15.32 5.41
CA LEU A 180 8.92 -16.57 6.16
C LEU A 180 10.25 -17.31 5.90
N LEU A 181 10.73 -17.29 4.65
CA LEU A 181 12.00 -17.92 4.26
C LEU A 181 13.23 -17.13 4.77
N ASN A 182 13.14 -15.80 4.76
CA ASN A 182 14.27 -14.91 5.09
C ASN A 182 14.38 -14.55 6.59
N LYS A 183 13.35 -14.84 7.41
CA LYS A 183 13.38 -14.69 8.87
C LYS A 183 12.63 -15.83 9.58
N PRO A 184 13.23 -17.04 9.68
CA PRO A 184 12.61 -18.16 10.41
C PRO A 184 12.45 -17.90 11.92
N ASP A 185 13.17 -16.94 12.50
CA ASP A 185 13.29 -16.77 13.96
C ASP A 185 12.19 -15.90 14.62
N LEU A 186 11.31 -15.23 13.87
CA LEU A 186 10.28 -14.36 14.48
C LEU A 186 8.99 -15.11 14.89
N LEU A 187 8.84 -16.38 14.51
CA LEU A 187 7.71 -17.23 14.89
C LEU A 187 8.08 -18.33 15.90
N ALA A 188 9.33 -18.40 16.35
CA ALA A 188 9.77 -19.34 17.38
C ALA A 188 9.42 -18.90 18.82
N CYS A 189 8.87 -17.69 19.03
CA CYS A 189 8.51 -17.19 20.35
C CYS A 189 7.09 -17.54 20.82
N THR A 190 6.52 -18.66 20.35
CA THR A 190 5.36 -19.31 21.00
C THR A 190 5.80 -20.66 21.58
N GLY A 191 6.66 -20.61 22.60
CA GLY A 191 7.11 -21.76 23.38
C GLY A 191 7.65 -21.29 24.74
N VAL A 192 7.07 -21.82 25.80
CA VAL A 192 7.21 -21.46 27.23
C VAL A 192 8.67 -21.64 27.72
N PRO A 193 9.18 -20.87 28.71
CA PRO A 193 10.61 -20.79 29.01
C PRO A 193 11.08 -21.99 29.85
N GLU A 194 12.28 -22.49 29.59
CA GLU A 194 13.02 -23.26 30.58
C GLU A 194 14.40 -22.67 30.81
N GLU A 195 14.69 -22.56 32.11
CA GLU A 195 15.84 -21.98 32.74
C GLU A 195 17.11 -22.76 32.40
N ASP A 196 18.23 -22.02 32.41
CA ASP A 196 19.40 -22.31 33.25
C ASP A 196 20.74 -22.43 32.52
N GLN A 197 21.73 -21.82 33.19
CA GLN A 197 23.19 -21.92 33.03
C GLN A 197 23.82 -21.17 31.83
N ASN A 198 24.28 -19.94 32.05
CA ASN A 198 25.66 -19.61 32.50
C ASN A 198 26.75 -20.12 31.56
N GLU A 199 27.48 -19.20 30.94
CA GLU A 199 28.93 -19.00 31.06
C GLU A 199 29.35 -18.01 29.96
N GLU A 200 29.55 -16.75 30.32
CA GLU A 200 30.86 -16.19 30.67
C GLU A 200 31.61 -15.73 29.41
N ILE A 201 31.58 -14.41 29.19
CA ILE A 201 32.44 -13.72 28.24
C ILE A 201 33.83 -13.62 28.89
N PRO A 202 34.91 -13.94 28.19
CA PRO A 202 36.15 -13.20 28.39
C PRO A 202 36.65 -12.55 27.10
N SER A 203 36.85 -11.24 27.24
CA SER A 203 37.66 -10.33 26.43
C SER A 203 39.14 -10.73 26.38
N ASP A 204 39.79 -10.48 25.24
CA ASP A 204 41.11 -9.80 25.07
C ASP A 204 41.61 -10.03 23.62
N GLU A 205 41.75 -9.00 22.79
CA GLU A 205 42.93 -8.12 22.56
C GLU A 205 44.00 -8.74 21.62
N ASP A 206 44.44 -7.92 20.66
CA ASP A 206 45.63 -7.99 19.79
C ASP A 206 45.69 -8.93 18.57
N GLU A 207 45.68 -8.36 17.36
CA GLU A 207 46.90 -8.04 16.59
C GLU A 207 46.56 -7.49 15.18
N VAL A 208 47.23 -6.40 14.84
CA VAL A 208 47.33 -5.76 13.53
C VAL A 208 48.02 -6.67 12.49
N ASN A 209 47.50 -6.77 11.26
CA ASN A 209 48.38 -6.88 10.09
C ASN A 209 47.74 -6.35 8.80
N GLU A 210 48.60 -5.69 8.05
CA GLU A 210 48.41 -4.93 6.84
C GLU A 210 48.14 -5.81 5.60
N ASN A 211 47.34 -5.25 4.69
CA ASN A 211 47.54 -5.24 3.24
C ASN A 211 47.91 -6.55 2.52
N ARG A 212 46.95 -7.15 1.79
CA ARG A 212 47.27 -7.82 0.53
C ARG A 212 46.08 -7.86 -0.44
N ASN A 213 46.18 -7.04 -1.49
CA ASN A 213 45.49 -7.23 -2.78
C ASN A 213 45.69 -8.66 -3.32
N ALA A 214 44.61 -9.33 -3.75
CA ALA A 214 44.62 -10.24 -4.90
C ALA A 214 43.18 -10.68 -5.29
N MET A 215 42.69 -10.05 -6.36
CA MET A 215 41.97 -10.61 -7.52
C MET A 215 41.96 -12.15 -7.66
N MET A 216 40.89 -12.68 -8.31
CA MET A 216 40.64 -14.06 -8.79
C MET A 216 40.04 -15.01 -7.72
N GLN A 217 38.87 -15.62 -7.90
CA GLN A 217 38.50 -16.49 -9.01
C GLN A 217 36.97 -16.61 -9.18
N GLN A 218 36.53 -16.48 -10.43
CA GLN A 218 35.36 -17.19 -10.97
C GLN A 218 35.51 -18.68 -10.70
N GLN A 219 34.52 -19.30 -10.06
CA GLN A 219 34.29 -20.73 -10.17
C GLN A 219 32.90 -20.98 -10.73
N THR A 220 32.93 -21.29 -12.02
CA THR A 220 31.93 -22.01 -12.78
C THR A 220 31.70 -23.39 -12.16
N CYS A 221 30.47 -23.71 -11.78
CA CYS A 221 30.02 -25.09 -11.60
C CYS A 221 29.12 -25.46 -12.78
N THR A 222 29.56 -26.45 -13.56
CA THR A 222 28.83 -27.09 -14.65
C THR A 222 27.60 -27.87 -14.17
N PRO A 223 26.55 -28.00 -14.98
CA PRO A 223 25.30 -28.64 -14.60
C PRO A 223 25.41 -30.17 -14.67
N VAL A 224 24.91 -30.86 -13.64
CA VAL A 224 24.61 -32.29 -13.71
C VAL A 224 23.10 -32.40 -13.89
N GLY A 225 22.69 -33.01 -14.99
CA GLY A 225 21.29 -33.15 -15.37
C GLY A 225 20.49 -33.98 -14.36
N HIS A 226 19.30 -33.48 -14.06
CA HIS A 226 18.17 -34.32 -13.71
C HIS A 226 17.00 -33.88 -14.59
N GLU A 227 16.44 -34.88 -15.27
CA GLU A 227 15.23 -34.79 -16.08
C GLU A 227 14.01 -34.73 -15.12
N ASP A 228 12.96 -34.08 -15.61
CA ASP A 228 11.57 -34.10 -15.13
C ASP A 228 11.26 -33.32 -13.84
N ASP A 229 10.97 -32.02 -14.01
CA ASP A 229 9.65 -31.44 -13.71
C ASP A 229 9.62 -30.01 -14.30
N GLU A 230 8.93 -29.85 -15.43
CA GLU A 230 8.55 -28.52 -15.95
C GLU A 230 7.42 -27.98 -15.06
N GLU A 231 7.76 -27.49 -13.87
CA GLU A 231 6.98 -26.39 -13.30
C GLU A 231 7.51 -25.13 -13.97
N GLU A 232 6.70 -24.55 -14.87
CA GLU A 232 6.86 -23.17 -15.32
C GLU A 232 6.74 -22.28 -14.08
N ASP A 233 7.87 -22.09 -13.40
CA ASP A 233 7.99 -21.17 -12.30
C ASP A 233 7.99 -19.77 -12.90
N ASP A 234 6.81 -19.14 -12.88
CA ASP A 234 6.55 -17.75 -13.25
C ASP A 234 7.18 -16.79 -12.20
N GLU A 235 8.33 -17.18 -11.62
CA GLU A 235 9.07 -16.46 -10.58
C GLU A 235 9.79 -15.22 -11.12
N ASP A 236 9.93 -15.08 -12.44
CA ASP A 236 10.58 -13.93 -13.09
C ASP A 236 9.72 -12.65 -13.08
N TYR A 237 8.45 -12.70 -12.69
CA TYR A 237 7.61 -11.47 -12.61
C TYR A 237 7.82 -10.67 -11.31
N TRP A 238 8.34 -11.31 -10.26
CA TRP A 238 8.54 -10.70 -8.94
C TRP A 238 10.02 -10.61 -8.58
N ASP A 239 10.81 -9.99 -9.47
CA ASP A 239 12.23 -9.68 -9.26
C ASP A 239 12.52 -9.04 -7.89
N GLU A 240 13.78 -9.17 -7.43
CA GLU A 240 14.36 -8.63 -6.18
C GLU A 240 13.93 -7.17 -5.85
N GLU A 241 13.61 -6.36 -6.86
CA GLU A 241 13.16 -4.97 -6.74
C GLU A 241 11.77 -4.84 -6.08
N GLY A 242 10.89 -5.84 -6.20
CA GLY A 242 9.60 -5.90 -5.48
C GLY A 242 9.72 -6.38 -4.02
N LEU A 243 10.92 -6.81 -3.64
CA LEU A 243 11.29 -7.30 -2.31
C LEU A 243 11.98 -6.22 -1.47
N GLU A 244 12.65 -5.27 -2.12
CA GLU A 244 13.08 -4.01 -1.52
C GLU A 244 11.83 -3.18 -1.19
N GLY A 245 11.59 -2.94 0.11
CA GLY A 245 10.40 -2.25 0.57
C GLY A 245 10.25 -0.86 -0.07
N THR A 246 9.01 -0.43 -0.33
CA THR A 246 8.79 0.91 -0.89
C THR A 246 9.13 1.97 0.16
N PRO A 247 9.44 3.23 -0.22
CA PRO A 247 9.79 4.27 0.75
C PRO A 247 8.70 4.55 1.80
N LEU A 248 7.45 4.10 1.58
CA LEU A 248 6.38 4.18 2.56
C LEU A 248 6.47 3.12 3.65
N GLU A 249 7.12 1.97 3.40
CA GLU A 249 7.30 0.88 4.37
C GLU A 249 8.15 1.31 5.60
N GLU A 250 8.89 2.42 5.49
CA GLU A 250 9.59 3.01 6.63
C GLU A 250 8.63 3.61 7.69
N TYR A 251 7.35 3.81 7.34
CA TYR A 251 6.36 4.48 8.16
C TYR A 251 5.22 3.52 8.51
N ASN A 252 4.92 3.40 9.81
CA ASN A 252 3.89 2.48 10.30
C ASN A 252 2.57 3.19 10.56
N THR A 253 1.46 2.56 10.18
CA THR A 253 0.10 3.03 10.44
C THR A 253 -0.70 2.05 11.29
N PRO A 254 -1.89 2.43 11.78
CA PRO A 254 -2.77 1.49 12.47
C PRO A 254 -3.02 0.18 11.71
N LEU A 255 -2.91 0.17 10.38
CA LEU A 255 -3.05 -1.03 9.57
C LEU A 255 -1.85 -1.99 9.64
N ASP A 256 -0.67 -1.51 10.04
CA ASP A 256 0.57 -2.28 10.01
C ASP A 256 0.86 -3.02 11.31
N TYR A 257 0.13 -2.71 12.38
CA TYR A 257 0.23 -3.42 13.65
C TYR A 257 -0.53 -4.75 13.62
N ASP A 258 -0.14 -5.70 14.49
CA ASP A 258 -0.75 -7.03 14.58
C ASP A 258 -2.26 -7.03 14.86
N ASN A 259 -2.77 -5.95 15.46
CA ASN A 259 -4.19 -5.72 15.70
C ASN A 259 -4.89 -4.90 14.61
N GLY A 260 -4.19 -4.59 13.52
CA GLY A 260 -4.74 -3.92 12.35
C GLY A 260 -5.73 -4.81 11.59
N GLU A 261 -6.48 -4.20 10.67
CA GLU A 261 -7.45 -4.93 9.83
C GLU A 261 -6.74 -6.02 9.02
N ASP A 262 -7.29 -7.23 8.98
CA ASP A 262 -6.79 -8.31 8.12
C ASP A 262 -7.39 -8.16 6.71
N GLU A 263 -6.54 -8.02 5.71
CA GLU A 263 -6.94 -7.74 4.33
C GLU A 263 -7.83 -8.83 3.71
N TYR A 264 -7.59 -10.11 4.05
CA TYR A 264 -8.39 -11.23 3.54
C TYR A 264 -9.78 -11.23 4.15
N GLN A 265 -9.88 -10.95 5.46
CA GLN A 265 -11.14 -10.83 6.17
C GLN A 265 -11.92 -9.60 5.72
N PHE A 266 -11.24 -8.46 5.57
CA PHE A 266 -11.85 -7.19 5.16
C PHE A 266 -12.48 -7.30 3.77
N PHE A 267 -11.70 -7.72 2.77
CA PHE A 267 -12.19 -7.88 1.39
C PHE A 267 -13.30 -8.93 1.28
N THR A 268 -13.11 -10.10 1.91
CA THR A 268 -14.12 -11.17 1.91
C THR A 268 -15.44 -10.67 2.50
N ALA A 269 -15.39 -9.96 3.63
CA ALA A 269 -16.60 -9.44 4.25
C ALA A 269 -17.28 -8.38 3.38
N ALA A 270 -16.51 -7.48 2.75
CA ALA A 270 -17.02 -6.46 1.83
C ALA A 270 -17.72 -7.08 0.62
N LEU A 271 -17.07 -8.03 -0.06
CA LEU A 271 -17.61 -8.67 -1.25
C LEU A 271 -18.87 -9.50 -0.93
N LEU A 272 -18.91 -10.18 0.23
CA LEU A 272 -20.11 -10.87 0.70
C LEU A 272 -21.24 -9.90 1.05
N ARG A 273 -20.94 -8.72 1.63
CA ARG A 273 -21.97 -7.70 1.87
C ARG A 273 -22.57 -7.22 0.55
N VAL A 274 -21.73 -6.89 -0.44
CA VAL A 274 -22.16 -6.54 -1.80
C VAL A 274 -23.04 -7.63 -2.40
N GLN A 275 -22.64 -8.90 -2.31
CA GLN A 275 -23.43 -10.03 -2.80
C GLN A 275 -24.84 -10.07 -2.17
N ASN A 276 -24.94 -9.79 -0.88
CA ASN A 276 -26.21 -9.83 -0.16
C ASN A 276 -27.09 -8.59 -0.36
N THR A 277 -26.50 -7.43 -0.65
CA THR A 277 -27.23 -6.15 -0.74
C THR A 277 -27.51 -5.70 -2.17
N ASP A 278 -26.64 -6.00 -3.13
CA ASP A 278 -26.70 -5.52 -4.51
C ASP A 278 -26.23 -6.63 -5.48
N GLN A 279 -27.14 -7.57 -5.77
CA GLN A 279 -26.86 -8.72 -6.64
C GLN A 279 -26.44 -8.31 -8.07
N PRO A 280 -27.10 -7.34 -8.75
CA PRO A 280 -26.64 -6.88 -10.06
C PRO A 280 -25.20 -6.36 -10.03
N TRP A 281 -24.82 -5.58 -9.01
CA TRP A 281 -23.45 -5.10 -8.87
C TRP A 281 -22.45 -6.23 -8.65
N TYR A 282 -22.78 -7.17 -7.77
CA TYR A 282 -21.95 -8.36 -7.55
C TYR A 282 -21.71 -9.13 -8.87
N GLN A 283 -22.72 -9.24 -9.72
CA GLN A 283 -22.57 -9.87 -11.03
C GLN A 283 -21.65 -9.07 -11.96
N SER A 284 -21.75 -7.73 -11.98
CA SER A 284 -20.84 -6.87 -12.75
C SER A 284 -19.36 -7.03 -12.34
N LEU A 285 -19.12 -7.28 -11.04
CA LEU A 285 -17.78 -7.50 -10.49
C LEU A 285 -17.23 -8.91 -10.78
N THR A 286 -18.07 -9.94 -10.79
CA THR A 286 -17.62 -11.34 -10.77
C THR A 286 -17.85 -12.12 -12.07
N THR A 287 -18.79 -11.69 -12.91
CA THR A 287 -19.05 -12.33 -14.22
C THR A 287 -17.85 -12.27 -15.17
N PRO A 288 -17.08 -11.15 -15.26
CA PRO A 288 -15.96 -11.05 -16.19
C PRO A 288 -14.74 -11.90 -15.82
N LEU A 289 -14.73 -12.51 -14.63
CA LEU A 289 -13.58 -13.26 -14.13
C LEU A 289 -13.34 -14.53 -14.96
N SER A 290 -12.07 -14.80 -15.24
CA SER A 290 -11.64 -16.08 -15.79
C SER A 290 -11.84 -17.21 -14.77
N ASP A 291 -11.77 -18.46 -15.23
CA ASP A 291 -11.92 -19.59 -14.31
C ASP A 291 -10.78 -19.67 -13.30
N ASP A 292 -9.57 -19.25 -13.67
CA ASP A 292 -8.44 -19.18 -12.75
C ASP A 292 -8.60 -18.05 -11.73
N GLN A 293 -9.10 -16.87 -12.15
CA GLN A 293 -9.45 -15.80 -11.23
C GLN A 293 -10.56 -16.20 -10.25
N LYS A 294 -11.54 -17.00 -10.70
CA LYS A 294 -12.56 -17.56 -9.80
C LYS A 294 -11.95 -18.52 -8.79
N LYS A 295 -10.98 -19.37 -9.19
CA LYS A 295 -10.26 -20.26 -8.24
C LYS A 295 -9.49 -19.44 -7.21
N GLN A 296 -8.70 -18.44 -7.64
CA GLN A 296 -7.99 -17.54 -6.74
C GLN A 296 -8.94 -16.85 -5.74
N LEU A 297 -10.11 -16.41 -6.21
CA LEU A 297 -11.12 -15.83 -5.34
C LEU A 297 -11.65 -16.83 -4.29
N GLN A 298 -11.84 -18.10 -4.66
CA GLN A 298 -12.22 -19.16 -3.71
C GLN A 298 -11.12 -19.47 -2.69
N GLU A 299 -9.85 -19.42 -3.10
CA GLU A 299 -8.71 -19.57 -2.19
C GLU A 299 -8.67 -18.45 -1.16
N ILE A 300 -8.87 -17.20 -1.59
CA ILE A 300 -8.97 -16.02 -0.70
C ILE A 300 -10.10 -16.21 0.32
N TYR A 301 -11.28 -16.67 -0.11
CA TYR A 301 -12.38 -16.97 0.81
C TYR A 301 -12.00 -18.04 1.84
N SER A 302 -11.33 -19.11 1.42
CA SER A 302 -10.91 -20.20 2.30
C SER A 302 -9.89 -19.73 3.33
N LEU A 303 -8.89 -18.97 2.90
CA LEU A 303 -7.86 -18.40 3.78
C LEU A 303 -8.45 -17.39 4.77
N SER A 304 -9.39 -16.56 4.33
CA SER A 304 -10.14 -15.63 5.19
C SER A 304 -10.86 -16.35 6.34
N GLN A 305 -11.53 -17.47 6.06
CA GLN A 305 -12.21 -18.28 7.08
C GLN A 305 -11.22 -18.97 8.03
N GLN A 306 -10.09 -19.46 7.51
CA GLN A 306 -9.04 -20.05 8.32
C GLN A 306 -8.47 -19.03 9.32
N ARG A 307 -8.11 -17.83 8.85
CA ARG A 307 -7.57 -16.75 9.70
C ARG A 307 -8.56 -16.32 10.78
N ARG A 308 -9.84 -16.18 10.43
CA ARG A 308 -10.91 -15.87 11.39
C ARG A 308 -11.04 -16.92 12.49
N SER A 309 -10.93 -18.20 12.13
CA SER A 309 -11.06 -19.32 13.07
C SER A 309 -9.86 -19.42 14.03
N THR A 310 -8.66 -19.08 13.56
CA THR A 310 -7.45 -19.05 14.40
C THR A 310 -7.49 -17.88 15.37
N ALA A 311 -7.90 -16.68 14.92
CA ALA A 311 -8.05 -15.51 15.79
C ALA A 311 -9.07 -15.75 16.93
N ALA A 312 -10.16 -16.46 16.66
CA ALA A 312 -11.19 -16.78 17.66
C ALA A 312 -10.77 -17.84 18.70
N LYS A 313 -9.70 -18.61 18.44
CA LYS A 313 -9.18 -19.63 19.37
C LYS A 313 -8.08 -19.11 20.31
N GLY A 314 -7.49 -17.95 20.00
CA GLY A 314 -6.43 -17.32 20.79
C GLY A 314 -6.91 -16.25 21.79
N GLN A 315 -8.23 -16.05 21.92
CA GLN A 315 -8.89 -15.19 22.91
C GLN A 315 -9.46 -16.04 24.05
#